data_AF-X0Z2D7-F1
#
_entry.id   AF-X0Z2D7-F1
#
_cell.length_a   1.000
_cell.length_b   1.000
_cell.length_c   1.000
_cell.angle_alpha   90.00
_cell.angle_beta   90.00
_cell.angle_gamma   90.00
#
_symmetry.space_group_name_H-M   'P 1'
#
loop_
_entity.id
_entity.type
_entity.pdbx_description
1 polymer ?
#
loop_
_entity_poly.entity_id
_entity_poly.type
_entity_poly.pdbx_seq_one_letter_code
_entity_poly.pdbx_strand_id
1 'polypeptide(L)'
;MGKSELYDDIFFVWKGNSGAISSNDGIFTEIVDFQIPRGYAIRVRKVIVDFQINADQADQEYFRMLTALVLDPDDETSTQIPTFTIDHDVCADFAFEFFRIEEDTTPNGISGLTSRRTEIVFPEELDVVSIRNARVNTIVGGMAVGGDNEAQTRMTIYFTYEKVSTSLYEKLLGIK
;
A
#
# COMPACT_ATOMS: atom_id res chain seq x y z
N MET A 1 -37.94 6.12 -13.34
CA MET A 1 -36.60 5.78 -13.83
C MET A 1 -35.66 5.97 -12.65
N GLY A 2 -35.41 4.91 -11.87
CA GLY A 2 -34.62 5.02 -10.64
C GLY A 2 -33.17 5.32 -10.97
N LYS A 3 -32.61 6.39 -10.41
CA LYS A 3 -31.20 6.75 -10.53
C LYS A 3 -30.37 5.58 -9.99
N SER A 4 -29.48 5.03 -10.82
CA SER A 4 -28.55 3.96 -10.42
C SER A 4 -27.37 4.56 -9.64
N GLU A 5 -27.65 5.25 -8.54
CA GLU A 5 -26.67 5.96 -7.70
C GLU A 5 -26.07 5.08 -6.59
N LEU A 6 -26.45 3.80 -6.52
CA LEU A 6 -26.09 2.89 -5.41
C LEU A 6 -24.58 2.73 -5.17
N TYR A 7 -23.72 3.08 -6.13
CA TYR A 7 -22.27 2.83 -6.06
C TYR A 7 -21.44 4.10 -5.85
N ASP A 8 -21.93 5.26 -6.26
CA ASP A 8 -21.17 6.52 -6.24
C ASP A 8 -21.06 7.09 -4.80
N ASP A 9 -22.06 6.82 -3.94
CA ASP A 9 -22.15 7.36 -2.57
C ASP A 9 -21.73 6.36 -1.47
N ILE A 10 -21.33 5.13 -1.83
CA ILE A 10 -20.95 4.10 -0.85
C ILE A 10 -19.42 4.00 -0.76
N PHE A 11 -18.89 4.22 0.44
CA PHE A 11 -17.50 3.94 0.75
C PHE A 11 -17.28 2.44 0.92
N PHE A 12 -16.44 1.89 0.05
CA PHE A 12 -15.91 0.55 0.17
C PHE A 12 -14.55 0.60 0.88
N VAL A 13 -14.26 -0.47 1.61
CA VAL A 13 -13.03 -0.59 2.39
C VAL A 13 -12.38 -1.92 2.07
N TRP A 14 -11.19 -1.88 1.51
CA TRP A 14 -10.32 -3.05 1.42
C TRP A 14 -9.34 -3.05 2.60
N LYS A 15 -9.13 -4.23 3.20
CA LYS A 15 -8.17 -4.45 4.27
C LYS A 15 -7.35 -5.68 3.94
N GLY A 16 -6.04 -5.52 3.86
CA GLY A 16 -5.10 -6.62 3.72
C GLY A 16 -3.97 -6.50 4.72
N ASN A 17 -3.36 -7.65 5.00
CA ASN A 17 -2.06 -7.72 5.65
C ASN A 17 -1.14 -8.38 4.64
N SER A 18 0.11 -7.90 4.55
CA SER A 18 1.15 -8.63 3.86
C SER A 18 1.28 -10.02 4.47
N GLY A 19 1.78 -10.95 3.67
CA GLY A 19 2.36 -12.16 4.20
C GLY A 19 3.48 -11.85 5.21
N ALA A 20 4.00 -12.91 5.82
CA ALA A 20 5.19 -12.84 6.63
C ALA A 20 6.34 -12.19 5.87
N ILE A 21 6.93 -11.14 6.44
CA ILE A 21 8.11 -10.51 5.86
C ILE A 21 9.34 -11.18 6.44
N SER A 22 10.19 -11.74 5.58
CA SER A 22 11.43 -12.40 5.99
C SER A 22 12.59 -11.41 6.22
N SER A 23 13.72 -11.88 6.75
CA SER A 23 14.88 -11.02 7.01
C SER A 23 15.49 -10.54 5.71
N ASN A 24 15.62 -9.22 5.54
CA ASN A 24 16.17 -8.63 4.32
C ASN A 24 15.47 -9.16 3.06
N ASP A 25 14.14 -9.27 3.13
CA ASP A 25 13.34 -9.83 2.06
C ASP A 25 13.51 -9.04 0.75
N GLY A 26 13.27 -9.73 -0.36
CA GLY A 26 13.09 -9.08 -1.65
C GLY A 26 11.83 -8.20 -1.67
N ILE A 27 11.46 -7.78 -2.87
CA ILE A 27 10.22 -7.03 -3.07
C ILE A 27 9.04 -7.99 -2.90
N PHE A 28 8.30 -7.87 -1.80
CA PHE A 28 7.02 -8.53 -1.63
C PHE A 28 5.95 -7.75 -2.38
N THR A 29 5.26 -8.43 -3.29
CA THR A 29 4.21 -7.85 -4.14
C THR A 29 2.88 -8.53 -3.85
N GLU A 30 1.86 -7.74 -3.50
CA GLU A 30 0.49 -8.20 -3.33
C GLU A 30 -0.44 -7.47 -4.30
N ILE A 31 -1.27 -8.22 -5.02
CA ILE A 31 -2.28 -7.65 -5.92
C ILE A 31 -3.61 -7.55 -5.16
N VAL A 32 -4.16 -6.34 -5.12
CA VAL A 32 -5.42 -6.01 -4.47
C VAL A 32 -6.55 -6.13 -5.48
N ASP A 33 -7.35 -7.19 -5.34
CA ASP A 33 -8.57 -7.33 -6.14
C ASP A 33 -9.70 -6.49 -5.57
N PHE A 34 -10.03 -5.39 -6.24
CA PHE A 34 -11.16 -4.55 -5.85
C PHE A 34 -12.49 -5.11 -6.34
N GLN A 35 -12.51 -6.08 -7.27
CA GLN A 35 -13.73 -6.57 -7.91
C GLN A 35 -14.52 -5.47 -8.63
N ILE A 36 -13.80 -4.67 -9.43
CA ILE A 36 -14.37 -3.50 -10.12
C ILE A 36 -15.44 -3.95 -11.13
N PRO A 37 -16.69 -3.48 -11.01
CA PRO A 37 -17.72 -3.79 -12.00
C PRO A 37 -17.39 -3.18 -13.37
N ARG A 38 -17.83 -3.84 -14.45
CA ARG A 38 -17.64 -3.32 -15.82
C ARG A 38 -18.26 -1.93 -15.99
N GLY A 39 -17.50 -0.99 -16.56
CA GLY A 39 -17.94 0.39 -16.78
C GLY A 39 -17.86 1.29 -15.55
N TYR A 40 -17.21 0.83 -14.49
CA TYR A 40 -16.87 1.63 -13.32
C TYR A 40 -15.36 1.78 -13.19
N ALA A 41 -14.93 2.87 -12.57
CA ALA A 41 -13.60 3.06 -12.03
C ALA A 41 -13.68 3.08 -10.50
N ILE A 42 -12.61 2.71 -9.81
CA ILE A 42 -12.45 3.05 -8.40
C ILE A 42 -11.87 4.45 -8.29
N ARG A 43 -12.33 5.23 -7.31
CA ARG A 43 -11.66 6.43 -6.84
C ARG A 43 -11.18 6.21 -5.43
N VAL A 44 -9.87 6.27 -5.22
CA VAL A 44 -9.25 6.13 -3.90
C VAL A 44 -9.42 7.44 -3.13
N ARG A 45 -9.91 7.34 -1.90
CA ARG A 45 -10.21 8.49 -1.03
C ARG A 45 -9.26 8.59 0.14
N LYS A 46 -8.82 7.44 0.66
CA LYS A 46 -7.90 7.38 1.78
C LYS A 46 -7.14 6.08 1.79
N VAL A 47 -5.86 6.15 2.15
CA VAL A 47 -5.00 4.98 2.38
C VAL A 47 -4.41 5.09 3.78
N ILE A 48 -4.49 4.02 4.54
CA ILE A 48 -3.89 3.90 5.87
C ILE A 48 -2.92 2.72 5.83
N VAL A 49 -1.68 2.96 6.25
CA VAL A 49 -0.67 1.91 6.36
C VAL A 49 -0.16 1.86 7.80
N ASP A 50 -0.20 0.66 8.36
CA ASP A 50 0.27 0.34 9.70
C ASP A 50 1.32 -0.76 9.62
N PHE A 51 2.41 -0.60 10.36
CA PHE A 51 3.39 -1.68 10.50
C PHE A 51 3.19 -2.42 11.83
N GLN A 52 3.01 -3.73 11.75
CA GLN A 52 2.86 -4.62 12.90
C GLN A 52 4.19 -5.34 13.13
N ILE A 53 4.88 -4.93 14.19
CA ILE A 53 6.13 -5.54 14.65
C ILE A 53 5.94 -6.20 15.99
N ASN A 54 6.70 -7.27 16.21
CA ASN A 54 6.76 -7.97 17.49
C ASN A 54 7.91 -7.42 18.36
N ALA A 55 7.89 -7.76 19.65
CA ALA A 55 8.86 -7.27 20.62
C ALA A 55 10.30 -7.64 20.24
N ASP A 56 10.53 -8.88 19.78
CA ASP A 56 11.83 -9.38 19.35
C ASP A 56 12.38 -8.62 18.11
N GLN A 57 11.47 -8.09 17.29
CA GLN A 57 11.83 -7.28 16.12
C GLN A 57 12.12 -5.83 16.49
N ALA A 58 11.53 -5.36 17.59
CA ALA A 58 11.80 -4.03 18.13
C ALA A 58 13.13 -3.96 18.92
N ASP A 59 13.80 -5.08 19.19
CA ASP A 59 15.08 -5.12 19.93
C ASP A 59 16.32 -5.06 19.01
N GLN A 60 16.17 -4.51 17.80
CA GLN A 60 17.23 -4.48 16.77
C GLN A 60 17.91 -3.11 16.67
N GLU A 61 19.16 -3.08 16.19
CA GLU A 61 19.92 -1.84 16.04
C GLU A 61 19.26 -0.88 15.02
N TYR A 62 18.89 -1.42 13.85
CA TYR A 62 18.31 -0.63 12.78
C TYR A 62 17.57 -1.52 11.79
N PHE A 63 16.38 -1.10 11.37
CA PHE A 63 15.76 -1.63 10.16
C PHE A 63 14.88 -0.58 9.48
N ARG A 64 14.71 -0.74 8.17
CA ARG A 64 13.90 0.15 7.35
C ARG A 64 12.95 -0.63 6.48
N MET A 65 11.73 -0.15 6.40
CA MET A 65 10.71 -0.65 5.48
C MET A 65 10.31 0.46 4.50
N LEU A 66 10.10 0.07 3.25
CA LEU A 66 9.54 0.92 2.21
C LEU A 66 8.33 0.20 1.61
N THR A 67 7.20 0.89 1.53
CA THR A 67 5.96 0.36 0.96
C THR A 67 5.40 1.35 -0.06
N ALA A 68 4.89 0.87 -1.18
CA ALA A 68 4.21 1.68 -2.18
C ALA A 68 2.91 1.01 -2.64
N LEU A 69 1.84 1.80 -2.71
CA LEU A 69 0.60 1.48 -3.40
C LEU A 69 0.69 2.03 -4.82
N VAL A 70 0.63 1.13 -5.79
CA VAL A 70 0.70 1.43 -7.22
C VAL A 70 -0.66 1.16 -7.82
N LEU A 71 -1.23 2.16 -8.50
CA LEU A 71 -2.40 1.99 -9.34
C LEU A 71 -1.87 1.66 -10.72
N ASP A 72 -2.07 0.42 -11.17
CA ASP A 72 -1.42 -0.07 -12.38
C ASP A 72 -2.41 -0.18 -13.54
N PRO A 73 -2.50 0.85 -14.40
CA PRO A 73 -3.32 0.77 -15.60
C PRO A 73 -2.64 0.06 -16.77
N ASP A 74 -1.40 -0.46 -16.71
CA ASP A 74 -0.76 -1.08 -17.91
C ASP A 74 0.26 -2.22 -17.73
N ASP A 75 0.62 -2.68 -16.53
CA ASP A 75 1.63 -3.76 -16.35
C ASP A 75 1.23 -4.85 -15.36
N GLU A 76 0.54 -5.90 -15.86
CA GLU A 76 0.20 -7.09 -15.08
C GLU A 76 1.39 -8.05 -14.85
N THR A 77 2.57 -7.77 -15.42
CA THR A 77 3.67 -8.74 -15.51
C THR A 77 4.97 -8.32 -14.81
N SER A 78 5.19 -7.03 -14.59
CA SER A 78 6.37 -6.57 -13.87
C SER A 78 6.16 -6.61 -12.36
N THR A 79 7.10 -7.21 -11.63
CA THR A 79 7.20 -7.18 -10.16
C THR A 79 8.19 -6.13 -9.67
N GLN A 80 8.78 -5.32 -10.57
CA GLN A 80 9.75 -4.32 -10.19
C GLN A 80 9.06 -3.11 -9.54
N ILE A 81 9.59 -2.64 -8.41
CA ILE A 81 9.21 -1.34 -7.86
C ILE A 81 9.54 -0.28 -8.93
N PRO A 82 8.57 0.59 -9.30
CA PRO A 82 8.82 1.62 -10.30
C PRO A 82 10.00 2.48 -9.86
N THR A 83 11.03 2.54 -10.69
CA THR A 83 12.01 3.64 -10.59
C THR A 83 11.35 4.89 -11.19
N PHE A 84 11.82 6.09 -10.85
CA PHE A 84 11.29 7.39 -11.34
C PHE A 84 11.11 7.50 -12.88
N THR A 85 11.62 6.54 -13.64
CA THR A 85 11.56 6.41 -15.10
C THR A 85 10.45 5.52 -15.63
N ILE A 86 9.80 4.69 -14.80
CA ILE A 86 8.69 3.81 -15.21
C ILE A 86 7.40 4.41 -14.64
N ASP A 87 6.56 4.93 -15.54
CA ASP A 87 5.30 5.60 -15.24
C ASP A 87 4.23 4.55 -14.86
N HIS A 88 4.34 4.01 -13.64
CA HIS A 88 3.23 3.33 -12.98
C HIS A 88 2.75 4.31 -11.91
N ASP A 89 1.51 4.79 -12.00
CA ASP A 89 0.98 5.85 -11.14
C ASP A 89 1.02 5.43 -9.66
N VAL A 90 2.12 5.78 -8.98
CA VAL A 90 2.29 5.55 -7.54
C VAL A 90 1.27 6.44 -6.83
N CYS A 91 0.27 5.81 -6.24
CA CYS A 91 -0.81 6.50 -5.54
C CYS A 91 -0.37 6.94 -4.15
N ALA A 92 0.41 6.11 -3.48
CA ALA A 92 0.93 6.42 -2.16
C ALA A 92 2.22 5.65 -1.87
N ASP A 93 3.20 6.31 -1.27
CA ASP A 93 4.42 5.71 -0.77
C ASP A 93 4.61 5.98 0.73
N PHE A 94 5.29 5.05 1.39
CA PHE A 94 5.42 5.01 2.83
C PHE A 94 6.80 4.48 3.20
N ALA A 95 7.42 5.10 4.20
CA ALA A 95 8.67 4.65 4.76
C ALA A 95 8.56 4.54 6.28
N PHE A 96 9.12 3.46 6.81
CA PHE A 96 9.19 3.20 8.24
C PHE A 96 10.64 3.02 8.66
N GLU A 97 11.06 3.93 9.53
CA GLU A 97 12.32 4.05 10.26
C GLU A 97 12.35 3.37 11.63
N PHE A 98 13.07 2.26 11.83
CA PHE A 98 13.46 1.83 13.18
C PHE A 98 14.95 2.05 13.39
N PHE A 99 15.29 2.72 14.49
CA PHE A 99 16.67 2.85 14.93
C PHE A 99 16.77 2.80 16.46
N ARG A 100 17.87 2.23 16.93
CA ARG A 100 18.26 2.19 18.33
C ARG A 100 19.60 2.92 18.48
N ILE A 101 19.68 3.82 19.46
CA ILE A 101 20.84 4.71 19.62
C ILE A 101 21.96 4.07 20.48
N GLU A 102 21.69 3.04 21.28
CA GLU A 102 22.71 2.39 22.12
C GLU A 102 22.48 0.87 22.28
N GLU A 103 23.52 0.07 22.06
CA GLU A 103 23.48 -1.39 22.16
C GLU A 103 24.26 -1.96 23.37
N ASP A 104 25.34 -1.31 23.85
CA ASP A 104 26.40 -2.10 24.51
C ASP A 104 26.57 -1.92 26.05
N THR A 105 25.96 -0.93 26.71
CA THR A 105 26.22 -0.72 28.17
C THR A 105 25.05 -0.26 29.05
N THR A 106 23.87 0.02 28.49
CA THR A 106 22.72 0.51 29.27
C THR A 106 21.55 -0.47 29.11
N PRO A 107 21.04 -1.11 30.19
CA PRO A 107 19.99 -2.14 30.09
C PRO A 107 18.63 -1.68 29.54
N ASN A 108 18.49 -0.42 29.09
CA ASN A 108 17.27 0.19 28.57
C ASN A 108 17.62 1.33 27.57
N GLY A 109 18.37 1.03 26.51
CA GLY A 109 18.67 2.01 25.46
C GLY A 109 17.40 2.67 24.90
N ILE A 110 17.51 3.92 24.42
CA ILE A 110 16.38 4.62 23.80
C ILE A 110 16.19 4.06 22.39
N SER A 111 15.04 3.41 22.15
CA SER A 111 14.57 3.05 20.81
C SER A 111 13.64 4.15 20.28
N GLY A 112 13.88 4.54 19.03
CA GLY A 112 13.09 5.52 18.31
C GLY A 112 12.31 4.85 17.19
N LEU A 113 10.99 5.03 17.19
CA LEU A 113 10.13 4.58 16.09
C LEU A 113 9.67 5.76 15.26
N THR A 114 10.10 5.84 14.01
CA THR A 114 9.59 6.86 13.09
C THR A 114 8.37 6.32 12.36
N SER A 115 7.20 6.84 12.72
CA SER A 115 5.90 6.66 12.05
C SER A 115 5.31 5.24 12.05
N ARG A 116 4.73 4.79 13.17
CA ARG A 116 4.01 3.49 13.28
C ARG A 116 2.81 3.33 12.34
N ARG A 117 2.17 4.46 12.02
CA ARG A 117 0.95 4.56 11.23
C ARG A 117 1.02 5.80 10.37
N THR A 118 0.73 5.64 9.09
CA THR A 118 0.61 6.77 8.16
C THR A 118 -0.77 6.75 7.54
N GLU A 119 -1.41 7.92 7.48
CA GLU A 119 -2.72 8.13 6.87
C GLU A 119 -2.59 9.20 5.79
N ILE A 120 -2.95 8.85 4.57
CA ILE A 120 -3.02 9.75 3.43
C ILE A 120 -4.47 9.90 3.04
N VAL A 121 -4.98 11.12 3.14
CA VAL A 121 -6.34 11.49 2.73
C VAL A 121 -6.23 12.28 1.44
N PHE A 122 -6.90 11.79 0.40
CA PHE A 122 -6.95 12.46 -0.89
C PHE A 122 -8.11 13.47 -0.89
N PRO A 123 -7.85 14.75 -1.20
CA PRO A 123 -8.92 15.74 -1.32
C PRO A 123 -9.84 15.37 -2.48
N GLU A 124 -11.12 15.74 -2.39
CA GLU A 124 -12.11 15.39 -3.43
C GLU A 124 -11.79 15.98 -4.81
N GLU A 125 -10.98 17.04 -4.84
CA GLU A 125 -10.54 17.73 -6.05
C GLU A 125 -9.40 16.99 -6.78
N LEU A 126 -8.82 15.96 -6.16
CA LEU A 126 -7.77 15.14 -6.74
C LEU A 126 -8.34 13.81 -7.24
N ASP A 127 -8.23 13.57 -8.54
CA ASP A 127 -8.65 12.32 -9.17
C ASP A 127 -7.57 11.24 -9.02
N VAL A 128 -7.67 10.46 -7.94
CA VAL A 128 -6.88 9.23 -7.77
C VAL A 128 -7.75 8.04 -8.18
N VAL A 129 -7.71 7.70 -9.47
CA VAL A 129 -8.62 6.71 -10.07
C VAL A 129 -7.90 5.53 -10.68
N SER A 130 -8.53 4.36 -10.65
CA SER A 130 -8.07 3.17 -11.36
C SER A 130 -9.25 2.37 -11.89
N ILE A 131 -9.05 1.69 -13.02
CA ILE A 131 -10.01 0.72 -13.58
C ILE A 131 -9.48 -0.72 -13.52
N ARG A 132 -8.27 -0.90 -12.96
CA ARG A 132 -7.60 -2.18 -12.72
C ARG A 132 -7.28 -2.33 -11.23
N ASN A 133 -6.90 -3.54 -10.87
CA ASN A 133 -6.49 -3.88 -9.51
C ASN A 133 -5.25 -3.08 -9.10
N ALA A 134 -5.17 -2.70 -7.83
CA ALA A 134 -3.97 -2.05 -7.31
C ALA A 134 -2.93 -3.09 -6.91
N ARG A 135 -1.69 -2.64 -6.75
CA ARG A 135 -0.58 -3.45 -6.28
C ARG A 135 0.06 -2.79 -5.07
N VAL A 136 0.37 -3.58 -4.06
CA VAL A 136 1.14 -3.16 -2.89
C VAL A 136 2.50 -3.81 -2.96
N ASN A 137 3.54 -2.99 -3.04
CA ASN A 137 4.93 -3.42 -2.99
C ASN A 137 5.51 -3.07 -1.63
N THR A 138 6.15 -4.02 -0.96
CA THR A 138 6.86 -3.80 0.30
C THR A 138 8.26 -4.40 0.22
N ILE A 139 9.26 -3.66 0.69
CA ILE A 139 10.63 -4.13 0.86
C ILE A 139 11.12 -3.78 2.26
N VAL A 140 11.91 -4.67 2.86
CA VAL A 140 12.47 -4.49 4.19
C VAL A 140 13.96 -4.78 4.17
N GLY A 141 14.75 -3.90 4.76
CA GLY A 141 16.19 -4.06 4.95
C GLY A 141 16.59 -3.84 6.41
N GLY A 142 17.58 -4.60 6.89
CA GLY A 142 18.09 -4.55 8.26
C GLY A 142 17.29 -5.35 9.28
N MET A 143 16.14 -5.93 8.90
CA MET A 143 15.31 -6.69 9.84
C MET A 143 15.88 -8.09 10.09
N ALA A 144 16.20 -8.39 11.34
CA ALA A 144 16.39 -9.76 11.80
C ALA A 144 15.03 -10.44 11.99
N VAL A 145 14.97 -11.73 11.66
CA VAL A 145 13.79 -12.58 11.91
C VAL A 145 14.09 -13.57 13.02
N GLY A 146 13.16 -13.66 13.96
CA GLY A 146 13.22 -14.51 15.13
C GLY A 146 12.03 -14.21 16.05
N GLY A 147 11.40 -15.24 16.60
CA GLY A 147 10.19 -15.15 17.42
C GLY A 147 9.01 -15.95 16.84
N ASP A 148 7.95 -16.13 17.63
CA ASP A 148 6.77 -16.93 17.25
C ASP A 148 5.84 -16.24 16.23
N ASN A 149 6.05 -14.94 15.98
CA ASN A 149 5.24 -14.14 15.06
C ASN A 149 6.12 -13.29 14.13
N GLU A 150 5.72 -13.18 12.87
CA GLU A 150 6.45 -12.45 11.83
C GLU A 150 5.92 -11.02 11.67
N ALA A 151 6.75 -10.13 11.13
CA ALA A 151 6.34 -8.75 10.86
C ALA A 151 5.38 -8.71 9.68
N GLN A 152 4.41 -7.80 9.74
CA GLN A 152 3.41 -7.63 8.70
C GLN A 152 3.09 -6.15 8.46
N THR A 153 2.91 -5.79 7.20
CA THR A 153 2.35 -4.50 6.80
C THR A 153 0.85 -4.66 6.65
N ARG A 154 0.08 -3.84 7.37
CA ARG A 154 -1.37 -3.77 7.20
C ARG A 154 -1.70 -2.53 6.39
N MET A 155 -2.52 -2.71 5.35
CA MET A 155 -3.02 -1.62 4.53
C MET A 155 -4.55 -1.62 4.53
N THR A 156 -5.12 -0.43 4.69
CA THR A 156 -6.56 -0.18 4.55
C THR A 156 -6.79 0.88 3.48
N ILE A 157 -7.55 0.53 2.45
CA ILE A 157 -7.86 1.42 1.32
C ILE A 157 -9.34 1.74 1.35
N TYR A 158 -9.68 3.02 1.38
CA TYR A 158 -11.04 3.54 1.26
C TYR A 158 -11.24 4.05 -0.16
N PHE A 159 -12.28 3.57 -0.82
CA PHE A 159 -12.57 3.94 -2.20
C PHE A 159 -14.08 3.99 -2.46
N THR A 160 -14.45 4.71 -3.52
CA THR A 160 -15.81 4.72 -4.09
C THR A 160 -15.76 4.15 -5.49
N TYR A 161 -16.87 3.60 -5.98
CA TYR A 161 -17.01 3.27 -7.39
C TYR A 161 -17.59 4.46 -8.12
N GLU A 162 -17.08 4.76 -9.30
CA GLU A 162 -17.59 5.84 -10.13
C GLU A 162 -17.91 5.33 -11.51
N LYS A 163 -19.14 5.55 -11.94
CA LYS A 163 -19.57 5.15 -13.27
C LYS A 163 -18.87 6.02 -14.32
N VAL A 164 -18.16 5.38 -15.24
CA VAL A 164 -17.45 6.07 -16.32
C VAL A 164 -18.12 5.82 -17.67
N SER A 165 -18.04 6.81 -18.57
CA SER A 165 -18.51 6.62 -19.95
C SER A 165 -17.70 5.55 -20.66
N THR A 166 -18.31 4.84 -21.63
CA THR A 166 -17.62 3.78 -22.39
C THR A 166 -16.36 4.28 -23.07
N SER A 167 -16.39 5.49 -23.65
CA SER A 167 -15.21 6.09 -24.30
C SER A 167 -14.09 6.43 -23.32
N LEU A 168 -14.43 6.88 -22.11
CA LEU A 168 -13.45 7.09 -21.03
C LEU A 168 -12.89 5.75 -20.53
N TYR A 169 -13.75 4.74 -20.38
CA TYR A 169 -13.36 3.40 -19.94
C TYR A 169 -12.41 2.73 -20.94
N GLU A 170 -12.68 2.81 -22.24
CA GLU A 170 -11.81 2.30 -23.31
C GLU A 170 -10.46 3.03 -23.33
N LYS A 171 -10.47 4.36 -23.19
CA LYS A 171 -9.25 5.17 -23.11
C LYS A 171 -8.39 4.78 -21.89
N LEU A 172 -9.01 4.60 -20.73
CA LEU A 172 -8.32 4.18 -19.51
C LEU A 172 -7.79 2.75 -19.62
N LEU A 173 -8.43 1.88 -20.40
CA LEU A 173 -7.95 0.52 -20.68
C LEU A 173 -6.83 0.46 -21.73
N GLY A 174 -6.52 1.57 -22.43
CA GLY A 174 -5.58 1.57 -23.54
C GLY A 174 -6.13 0.90 -24.82
N ILE A 175 -7.44 0.64 -24.89
CA ILE A 175 -8.08 0.00 -26.04
C ILE A 175 -8.57 1.11 -27.00
N LYS A 176 -8.10 1.08 -28.25
CA LYS A 176 -8.56 1.96 -29.34
C LYS A 176 -9.69 1.33 -30.14
#